data_AF-A0A835B8R5-F1
#
_entry.id   AF-A0A835B8R5-F1
#
_cell.length_a   1.000
_cell.length_b   1.000
_cell.length_c   1.000
_cell.angle_alpha   90.00
_cell.angle_beta   90.00
_cell.angle_gamma   90.00
#
_symmetry.space_group_name_H-M   'P 1'
#
loop_
_entity.id
_entity.type
_entity.pdbx_description
1 polymer ?
#
loop_
_entity_poly.entity_id
_entity_poly.type
_entity_poly.pdbx_seq_one_letter_code
_entity_poly.pdbx_strand_id
1 'polypeptide(L)'
;MLSHSSAYAAYMVFKVAQGAYGLCSPYPETFVTLGGSRSTRQVCLDEDGDPWLSWGPMPDRGGRDGIPQNVLLPRERGDGWMELEMGEFQNDEGEDGEVSIKLMETSATESDRSREEAKTRAEGSMAEAPAPTTCEIARLPEDLLAASIAGTTPRDACRAAAVSPTFRAAADCDAVWDRFVPRDLPPLADGELSPAPPSKKALFMRLADGPVLLADGLTSMWLDRETGIKCYMLSARSLCIIWGDTPQYWRWIPLTDSRFTEGAELRAVCWLEIRGKIPCNMLSQNSGYAVYVVFKMSDESYGLQYPLQEASVTIGESRISRQVCLDGYQNEGEDDEEEVPQNHRSLRVPATRLGLRRRNRRVPHGVVVHFPKKRDDGWMEMELGQFNSEDGEDGEVSISLMETRGGNWKKGLIVQGIEIRAKK
;
A
#
# COMPACT_ATOMS: atom_id res chain seq x y z
N MET A 1 -3.39 -52.92 0.31
CA MET A 1 -2.62 -52.99 -0.96
C MET A 1 -3.57 -52.60 -2.06
N LEU A 2 -3.14 -51.73 -2.97
CA LEU A 2 -3.88 -51.43 -4.18
C LEU A 2 -3.64 -52.57 -5.19
N SER A 3 -4.61 -52.84 -6.05
CA SER A 3 -4.48 -53.87 -7.08
C SER A 3 -3.54 -53.40 -8.18
N HIS A 4 -2.71 -54.30 -8.71
CA HIS A 4 -1.79 -53.96 -9.80
C HIS A 4 -2.53 -53.68 -11.13
N SER A 5 -1.84 -52.99 -12.04
CA SER A 5 -2.32 -52.57 -13.37
C SER A 5 -3.66 -51.84 -13.33
N SER A 6 -3.85 -51.01 -12.30
CA SER A 6 -5.11 -50.31 -12.01
C SER A 6 -4.86 -48.82 -11.74
N ALA A 7 -5.74 -47.97 -12.27
CA ALA A 7 -5.73 -46.53 -12.01
C ALA A 7 -6.53 -46.18 -10.75
N TYR A 8 -6.02 -45.23 -9.96
CA TYR A 8 -6.59 -44.77 -8.70
C TYR A 8 -6.62 -43.24 -8.65
N ALA A 9 -7.72 -42.70 -8.13
CA ALA A 9 -7.89 -41.28 -7.89
C ALA A 9 -7.85 -41.00 -6.38
N ALA A 10 -7.08 -40.00 -5.98
CA ALA A 10 -6.96 -39.57 -4.59
C ALA A 10 -7.93 -38.42 -4.31
N TYR A 11 -8.69 -38.54 -3.22
CA TYR A 11 -9.66 -37.52 -2.79
C TYR A 11 -9.35 -37.02 -1.39
N MET A 12 -9.43 -35.71 -1.18
CA MET A 12 -9.44 -35.08 0.13
C MET A 12 -10.89 -34.83 0.54
N VAL A 13 -11.27 -35.31 1.74
CA VAL A 13 -12.60 -35.08 2.31
C VAL A 13 -12.48 -34.12 3.49
N PHE A 14 -13.19 -33.00 3.45
CA PHE A 14 -13.03 -31.90 4.40
C PHE A 14 -14.35 -31.13 4.66
N LYS A 15 -14.30 -30.21 5.63
CA LYS A 15 -15.35 -29.24 5.91
C LYS A 15 -14.70 -27.89 6.19
N VAL A 16 -15.23 -26.83 5.58
CA VAL A 16 -14.84 -25.46 5.90
C VAL A 16 -15.60 -25.03 7.16
N ALA A 17 -14.90 -24.43 8.12
CA ALA A 17 -15.54 -23.91 9.33
C ALA A 17 -16.32 -22.63 9.01
N GLN A 18 -17.51 -22.47 9.60
CA GLN A 18 -18.36 -21.31 9.35
C GLN A 18 -17.64 -20.01 9.77
N GLY A 19 -17.41 -19.11 8.81
CA GLY A 19 -16.65 -17.87 9.00
C GLY A 19 -15.14 -17.96 8.72
N ALA A 20 -14.64 -19.06 8.14
CA ALA A 20 -13.31 -19.08 7.53
C ALA A 20 -13.24 -18.16 6.31
N TYR A 21 -12.06 -17.61 6.01
CA TYR A 21 -11.81 -16.74 4.87
C TYR A 21 -10.38 -16.94 4.34
N GLY A 22 -10.15 -16.57 3.08
CA GLY A 22 -8.82 -16.65 2.44
C GLY A 22 -8.48 -17.97 1.73
N LEU A 23 -9.43 -18.91 1.61
CA LEU A 23 -9.22 -20.22 0.97
C LEU A 23 -9.50 -20.26 -0.55
N CYS A 24 -9.86 -19.11 -1.15
CA CYS A 24 -10.22 -18.99 -2.57
C CYS A 24 -9.14 -18.37 -3.45
N SER A 25 -8.11 -17.73 -2.88
CA SER A 25 -7.05 -17.07 -3.65
C SER A 25 -5.82 -16.78 -2.77
N PRO A 26 -4.58 -17.09 -3.22
CA PRO A 26 -4.25 -17.77 -4.48
C PRO A 26 -4.70 -19.24 -4.48
N TYR A 27 -5.08 -19.79 -5.64
CA TYR A 27 -5.53 -21.17 -5.75
C TYR A 27 -4.42 -22.15 -5.36
N PRO A 28 -4.57 -22.97 -4.31
CA PRO A 28 -3.55 -23.94 -3.95
C PRO A 28 -3.40 -25.03 -5.02
N GLU A 29 -2.19 -25.60 -5.09
CA GLU A 29 -1.86 -26.72 -5.96
C GLU A 29 -1.84 -28.03 -5.18
N THR A 30 -2.44 -29.05 -5.78
CA THR A 30 -2.44 -30.43 -5.30
C THR A 30 -1.43 -31.25 -6.08
N PHE A 31 -0.70 -32.10 -5.38
CA PHE A 31 0.25 -33.03 -5.95
C PHE A 31 -0.07 -34.44 -5.49
N VAL A 32 -0.17 -35.37 -6.43
CA VAL A 32 -0.30 -36.80 -6.15
C VAL A 32 0.82 -37.54 -6.87
N THR A 33 1.56 -38.35 -6.12
CA THR A 33 2.72 -39.10 -6.63
C THR A 33 2.70 -40.55 -6.16
N LEU A 34 2.83 -41.49 -7.11
CA LEU A 34 3.22 -42.89 -6.89
C LEU A 34 4.30 -43.23 -7.93
N GLY A 35 5.28 -44.08 -7.57
CA GLY A 35 6.26 -44.62 -8.54
C GLY A 35 7.25 -43.63 -9.16
N GLY A 36 7.20 -42.35 -8.78
CA GLY A 36 7.92 -41.27 -9.48
C GLY A 36 7.10 -40.59 -10.57
N SER A 37 5.89 -41.09 -10.88
CA SER A 37 4.88 -40.34 -11.62
C SER A 37 4.31 -39.22 -10.75
N ARG A 38 4.08 -38.03 -11.32
CA ARG A 38 3.55 -36.85 -10.62
C ARG A 38 2.37 -36.24 -11.38
N SER A 39 1.21 -36.22 -10.73
CA SER A 39 0.05 -35.46 -11.17
C SER A 39 -0.03 -34.15 -10.37
N THR A 40 -0.35 -33.04 -11.05
CA THR A 40 -0.48 -31.69 -10.47
C THR A 40 -1.79 -31.09 -10.93
N ARG A 41 -2.57 -30.51 -10.01
CA ARG A 41 -3.80 -29.75 -10.36
C ARG A 41 -3.94 -28.50 -9.48
N GLN A 42 -4.59 -27.47 -10.00
CA GLN A 42 -5.01 -26.30 -9.21
C GLN A 42 -6.44 -26.53 -8.71
N VAL A 43 -6.69 -26.15 -7.46
CA VAL A 43 -7.97 -26.37 -6.79
C VAL A 43 -8.43 -25.12 -6.04
N CYS A 44 -9.74 -24.95 -5.90
CA CYS A 44 -10.34 -23.99 -4.97
C CYS A 44 -10.93 -24.78 -3.80
N LEU A 45 -10.94 -24.24 -2.59
CA LEU A 45 -11.42 -24.97 -1.39
C LEU A 45 -12.76 -24.45 -0.86
N ASP A 46 -13.26 -23.36 -1.42
CA ASP A 46 -14.51 -22.71 -1.04
C ASP A 46 -15.12 -22.04 -2.30
N GLU A 47 -16.44 -22.07 -2.45
CA GLU A 47 -17.17 -21.59 -3.63
C GLU A 47 -17.94 -20.28 -3.38
N ASP A 48 -18.14 -19.87 -2.11
CA ASP A 48 -19.07 -18.79 -1.72
C ASP A 48 -18.35 -17.46 -1.36
N GLY A 49 -17.61 -16.89 -2.32
CA GLY A 49 -17.42 -15.43 -2.36
C GLY A 49 -18.64 -14.81 -3.06
N ASP A 50 -19.36 -13.83 -2.53
CA ASP A 50 -18.97 -12.75 -1.61
C ASP A 50 -20.31 -12.21 -0.97
N PRO A 51 -20.40 -11.07 -0.26
CA PRO A 51 -19.39 -10.06 0.12
C PRO A 51 -19.56 -9.52 1.57
N TRP A 52 -19.28 -8.22 1.77
CA TRP A 52 -19.28 -7.42 3.00
C TRP A 52 -18.33 -7.86 4.15
N LEU A 53 -17.01 -7.58 4.03
CA LEU A 53 -16.14 -6.88 5.04
C LEU A 53 -14.61 -7.04 4.78
N SER A 54 -13.91 -5.99 4.31
CA SER A 54 -12.49 -5.77 4.67
C SER A 54 -12.40 -4.96 5.98
N TRP A 55 -13.08 -5.46 7.02
CA TRP A 55 -13.47 -4.70 8.23
C TRP A 55 -14.21 -3.36 7.97
N GLY A 56 -14.78 -3.23 6.77
CA GLY A 56 -15.81 -2.26 6.39
C GLY A 56 -16.60 -2.89 5.22
N PRO A 57 -17.93 -2.79 5.17
CA PRO A 57 -18.73 -3.71 4.36
C PRO A 57 -18.64 -3.34 2.84
N MET A 58 -18.91 -4.28 1.91
CA MET A 58 -18.77 -4.20 0.43
C MET A 58 -19.99 -4.83 -0.30
N PRO A 59 -20.48 -4.27 -1.42
CA PRO A 59 -21.84 -4.44 -1.94
C PRO A 59 -22.27 -5.86 -2.38
N ASP A 60 -23.54 -6.20 -2.14
CA ASP A 60 -24.13 -7.52 -2.38
C ASP A 60 -24.20 -7.95 -3.85
N ARG A 61 -23.53 -9.08 -4.13
CA ARG A 61 -23.68 -10.08 -5.21
C ARG A 61 -23.99 -9.66 -6.65
N GLY A 62 -23.08 -10.11 -7.53
CA GLY A 62 -23.30 -10.26 -8.97
C GLY A 62 -22.61 -11.47 -9.61
N GLY A 63 -22.87 -12.70 -9.13
CA GLY A 63 -22.78 -13.95 -9.92
C GLY A 63 -21.39 -14.52 -10.33
N ARG A 64 -21.13 -15.78 -9.91
CA ARG A 64 -20.40 -16.92 -10.54
C ARG A 64 -19.09 -16.78 -11.34
N ASP A 65 -18.68 -15.63 -11.84
CA ASP A 65 -17.67 -15.52 -12.93
C ASP A 65 -16.25 -15.15 -12.43
N GLY A 66 -15.82 -15.74 -11.30
CA GLY A 66 -14.52 -15.44 -10.67
C GLY A 66 -13.43 -16.51 -10.77
N ILE A 67 -13.76 -17.76 -11.14
CA ILE A 67 -12.84 -18.91 -11.04
C ILE A 67 -12.40 -19.38 -12.44
N PRO A 68 -11.09 -19.59 -12.72
CA PRO A 68 -10.62 -20.14 -13.98
C PRO A 68 -11.15 -21.57 -14.22
N GLN A 69 -11.57 -21.86 -15.46
CA GLN A 69 -12.23 -23.14 -15.82
C GLN A 69 -11.38 -24.41 -15.57
N ASN A 70 -10.08 -24.24 -15.37
CA ASN A 70 -9.10 -25.29 -15.12
C ASN A 70 -8.79 -25.53 -13.62
N VAL A 71 -9.47 -24.82 -12.72
CA VAL A 71 -9.40 -25.03 -11.26
C VAL A 71 -10.51 -25.99 -10.84
N LEU A 72 -10.16 -27.06 -10.12
CA LEU A 72 -11.16 -28.03 -9.64
C LEU A 72 -11.85 -27.55 -8.35
N LEU A 73 -13.14 -27.81 -8.28
CA LEU A 73 -14.04 -27.37 -7.22
C LEU A 73 -14.51 -28.59 -6.40
N PRO A 74 -14.62 -28.45 -5.06
CA PRO A 74 -15.04 -29.53 -4.19
C PRO A 74 -16.53 -29.81 -4.37
N ARG A 75 -16.94 -31.07 -4.14
CA ARG A 75 -18.34 -31.51 -4.26
C ARG A 75 -18.89 -31.91 -2.91
N GLU A 76 -20.11 -31.49 -2.60
CA GLU A 76 -20.80 -31.94 -1.39
C GLU A 76 -21.26 -33.40 -1.52
N ARG A 77 -20.97 -34.18 -0.48
CA ARG A 77 -21.36 -35.59 -0.33
C ARG A 77 -22.68 -35.69 0.44
N GLY A 78 -23.38 -36.81 0.29
CA GLY A 78 -24.65 -37.06 1.02
C GLY A 78 -24.54 -37.14 2.56
N ASP A 79 -23.34 -37.06 3.14
CA ASP A 79 -23.09 -36.91 4.58
C ASP A 79 -22.69 -35.47 4.99
N GLY A 80 -22.82 -34.53 4.06
CA GLY A 80 -22.55 -33.09 4.24
C GLY A 80 -21.08 -32.73 4.31
N TRP A 81 -20.14 -33.65 4.04
CA TRP A 81 -18.73 -33.33 3.87
C TRP A 81 -18.41 -33.02 2.41
N MET A 82 -17.39 -32.20 2.16
CA MET A 82 -16.91 -31.88 0.81
C MET A 82 -15.84 -32.89 0.40
N GLU A 83 -15.89 -33.42 -0.83
CA GLU A 83 -14.81 -34.18 -1.48
C GLU A 83 -14.17 -33.39 -2.63
N LEU A 84 -12.84 -33.45 -2.73
CA LEU A 84 -12.07 -32.83 -3.81
C LEU A 84 -11.07 -33.84 -4.38
N GLU A 85 -11.06 -34.00 -5.69
CA GLU A 85 -10.10 -34.86 -6.39
C GLU A 85 -8.72 -34.17 -6.45
N MET A 86 -7.76 -34.72 -5.72
CA MET A 86 -6.41 -34.16 -5.60
C MET A 86 -5.53 -34.53 -6.80
N GLY A 87 -5.87 -35.61 -7.50
CA GLY A 87 -5.17 -36.13 -8.68
C GLY A 87 -5.26 -37.65 -8.81
N GLU A 88 -4.82 -38.15 -9.96
CA GLU A 88 -4.83 -39.58 -10.31
C GLU A 88 -3.41 -40.15 -10.39
N PHE A 89 -3.29 -41.45 -10.14
CA PHE A 89 -2.06 -42.22 -10.27
C PHE A 89 -2.37 -43.66 -10.72
N GLN A 90 -1.40 -44.33 -11.35
CA GLN A 90 -1.50 -45.73 -11.75
C GLN A 90 -0.59 -46.59 -10.88
N ASN A 91 -1.01 -47.82 -10.59
CA ASN A 91 -0.27 -48.77 -9.77
C ASN A 91 0.14 -49.97 -10.64
N ASP A 92 1.23 -49.85 -11.39
CA ASP A 92 1.65 -50.85 -12.37
C ASP A 92 2.49 -51.98 -11.74
N GLU A 93 2.66 -53.10 -12.46
CA GLU A 93 3.37 -54.28 -11.94
C GLU A 93 4.85 -54.00 -11.66
N GLY A 94 5.18 -53.83 -10.37
CA GLY A 94 6.54 -53.65 -9.86
C GLY A 94 6.74 -52.45 -8.92
N GLU A 95 5.73 -51.57 -8.77
CA GLU A 95 5.85 -50.36 -7.95
C GLU A 95 5.31 -50.53 -6.51
N ASP A 96 6.12 -51.12 -5.62
CA ASP A 96 5.83 -51.18 -4.17
C ASP A 96 6.04 -49.82 -3.45
N GLY A 97 5.55 -48.72 -4.04
CA GLY A 97 5.75 -47.34 -3.58
C GLY A 97 4.69 -46.83 -2.58
N GLU A 98 5.06 -45.79 -1.81
CA GLU A 98 4.11 -45.05 -0.97
C GLU A 98 3.46 -43.91 -1.77
N VAL A 99 2.12 -43.80 -1.71
CA VAL A 99 1.37 -42.72 -2.36
C VAL A 99 1.48 -41.45 -1.52
N SER A 100 2.14 -40.42 -2.05
CA SER A 100 2.23 -39.10 -1.41
C SER A 100 1.21 -38.13 -2.02
N ILE A 101 0.35 -37.55 -1.18
CA ILE A 101 -0.64 -36.54 -1.54
C ILE A 101 -0.33 -35.26 -0.76
N LYS A 102 -0.21 -34.12 -1.45
CA LYS A 102 0.09 -32.80 -0.84
C LYS A 102 -0.79 -31.70 -1.41
N LEU A 103 -1.01 -30.67 -0.61
CA LEU A 103 -1.71 -29.42 -0.93
C LEU A 103 -0.81 -28.27 -0.48
N MET A 104 -0.50 -27.32 -1.35
CA MET A 104 0.34 -26.15 -1.01
C MET A 104 -0.19 -24.88 -1.67
N GLU A 105 -0.09 -23.73 -0.99
CA GLU A 105 -0.41 -22.43 -1.58
C GLU A 105 0.60 -22.06 -2.68
N THR A 106 0.11 -21.47 -3.77
CA THR A 106 0.92 -21.12 -4.94
C THR A 106 1.55 -19.73 -4.79
N SER A 107 2.81 -19.68 -4.36
CA SER A 107 3.67 -18.52 -4.61
C SER A 107 4.40 -18.69 -5.94
N ALA A 108 4.25 -17.73 -6.85
CA ALA A 108 4.82 -17.82 -8.18
C ALA A 108 6.34 -17.57 -8.17
N THR A 109 7.14 -18.63 -8.05
CA THR A 109 8.47 -18.79 -8.67
C THR A 109 8.95 -20.24 -8.57
N GLU A 110 9.32 -20.82 -9.72
CA GLU A 110 10.44 -21.76 -9.96
C GLU A 110 10.90 -22.72 -8.84
N SER A 111 11.27 -24.00 -9.04
CA SER A 111 11.47 -24.88 -10.20
C SER A 111 12.16 -26.16 -9.64
N ASP A 112 12.73 -27.00 -10.51
CA ASP A 112 13.83 -27.94 -10.24
C ASP A 112 13.72 -29.06 -9.15
N ARG A 113 13.63 -30.29 -9.70
CA ARG A 113 14.39 -31.51 -9.36
C ARG A 113 14.03 -32.26 -8.06
N SER A 114 13.63 -33.53 -8.11
CA SER A 114 14.32 -34.73 -8.64
C SER A 114 15.50 -35.18 -7.78
N ARG A 115 15.54 -36.48 -7.43
CA ARG A 115 16.43 -37.16 -6.46
C ARG A 115 16.21 -36.79 -4.99
N GLU A 116 16.45 -37.66 -4.02
CA GLU A 116 17.04 -39.02 -4.07
C GLU A 116 16.31 -39.96 -3.07
N GLU A 117 16.31 -41.25 -3.39
CA GLU A 117 15.73 -42.32 -2.59
C GLU A 117 16.48 -42.53 -1.27
N ALA A 118 15.80 -42.99 -0.20
CA ALA A 118 16.02 -44.33 0.36
C ALA A 118 15.61 -44.52 1.85
N LYS A 119 14.89 -45.62 2.07
CA LYS A 119 15.09 -46.61 3.15
C LYS A 119 14.59 -46.38 4.59
N THR A 120 13.46 -47.05 4.83
CA THR A 120 13.24 -48.11 5.85
C THR A 120 13.21 -47.77 7.35
N ARG A 121 11.98 -47.89 7.87
CA ARG A 121 11.58 -48.86 8.92
C ARG A 121 12.22 -48.69 10.32
N ALA A 122 11.39 -48.17 11.24
CA ALA A 122 11.49 -48.30 12.69
C ALA A 122 11.61 -49.80 13.13
N GLU A 123 12.01 -50.16 14.35
CA GLU A 123 11.65 -49.60 15.66
C GLU A 123 12.71 -49.87 16.75
N GLY A 124 12.61 -49.11 17.86
CA GLY A 124 12.90 -49.66 19.20
C GLY A 124 14.12 -49.14 19.94
N SER A 125 13.96 -48.11 20.77
CA SER A 125 14.43 -48.05 22.17
C SER A 125 14.11 -46.68 22.80
N MET A 126 13.79 -46.64 24.09
CA MET A 126 13.71 -45.40 24.86
C MET A 126 15.10 -44.76 24.99
N ALA A 127 15.23 -43.50 24.56
CA ALA A 127 16.31 -42.60 24.97
C ALA A 127 15.80 -41.15 24.92
N GLU A 128 16.12 -40.43 26.00
CA GLU A 128 16.27 -38.96 26.16
C GLU A 128 15.53 -38.02 25.18
N ALA A 129 14.72 -37.11 25.75
CA ALA A 129 14.05 -36.07 24.97
C ALA A 129 15.09 -35.24 24.20
N PRO A 130 14.95 -35.06 22.87
CA PRO A 130 15.92 -34.29 22.11
C PRO A 130 15.91 -32.85 22.61
N ALA A 131 17.10 -32.30 22.87
CA ALA A 131 17.28 -30.87 23.08
C ALA A 131 16.61 -30.12 21.91
N PRO A 132 15.97 -28.96 22.16
CA PRO A 132 15.26 -28.24 21.10
C PRO A 132 16.20 -28.01 19.92
N THR A 133 15.80 -28.47 18.75
CA THR A 133 16.58 -28.37 17.52
C THR A 133 16.85 -26.91 17.21
N THR A 134 18.03 -26.44 17.62
CA THR A 134 18.50 -25.08 17.34
C THR A 134 18.47 -24.89 15.83
N CYS A 135 17.60 -24.01 15.34
CA CYS A 135 17.48 -23.67 13.93
C CYS A 135 18.89 -23.44 13.36
N GLU A 136 19.28 -24.11 12.27
CA GLU A 136 20.69 -24.15 11.86
C GLU A 136 21.25 -22.76 11.55
N ILE A 137 20.40 -21.84 11.08
CA ILE A 137 20.75 -20.44 10.84
C ILE A 137 21.18 -19.71 12.13
N ALA A 138 20.70 -20.12 13.31
CA ALA A 138 21.11 -19.58 14.60
C ALA A 138 22.47 -20.13 15.09
N ARG A 139 23.11 -21.02 14.32
CA ARG A 139 24.53 -21.41 14.50
C ARG A 139 25.49 -20.53 13.70
N LEU A 140 24.99 -19.65 12.83
CA LEU A 140 25.83 -18.67 12.15
C LEU A 140 26.38 -17.65 13.17
N PRO A 141 27.63 -17.18 13.00
CA PRO A 141 28.13 -16.02 13.73
C PRO A 141 27.20 -14.81 13.57
N GLU A 142 27.05 -14.02 14.63
CA GLU A 142 26.20 -12.83 14.66
C GLU A 142 26.55 -11.85 13.53
N ASP A 143 27.83 -11.71 13.19
CA ASP A 143 28.32 -10.87 12.09
C ASP A 143 27.76 -11.30 10.71
N LEU A 144 27.60 -12.60 10.46
CA LEU A 144 27.03 -13.10 9.20
C LEU A 144 25.52 -12.88 9.15
N LEU A 145 24.82 -13.08 10.29
CA LEU A 145 23.40 -12.77 10.41
C LEU A 145 23.16 -11.27 10.21
N ALA A 146 23.93 -10.42 10.88
CA ALA A 146 23.88 -8.97 10.74
C ALA A 146 24.18 -8.54 9.29
N ALA A 147 25.22 -9.07 8.66
CA ALA A 147 25.54 -8.77 7.26
C ALA A 147 24.41 -9.18 6.29
N SER A 148 23.75 -10.32 6.53
CA SER A 148 22.59 -10.74 5.74
C SER A 148 21.39 -9.80 5.95
N ILE A 149 21.06 -9.48 7.20
CA ILE A 149 19.94 -8.59 7.56
C ILE A 149 20.19 -7.17 7.02
N ALA A 150 21.42 -6.67 7.05
CA ALA A 150 21.82 -5.36 6.52
C ALA A 150 21.64 -5.22 4.99
N GLY A 151 21.46 -6.33 4.26
CA GLY A 151 21.10 -6.37 2.85
C GLY A 151 19.59 -6.43 2.57
N THR A 152 18.74 -6.37 3.61
CA THR A 152 17.28 -6.42 3.50
C THR A 152 16.64 -5.04 3.72
N THR A 153 15.33 -4.98 3.97
CA THR A 153 14.64 -3.74 4.33
C THR A 153 14.60 -3.53 5.86
N PRO A 154 14.40 -2.28 6.35
CA PRO A 154 14.11 -2.00 7.76
C PRO A 154 12.94 -2.83 8.32
N ARG A 155 11.89 -3.06 7.50
CA ARG A 155 10.76 -3.94 7.83
C ARG A 155 11.21 -5.38 8.08
N ASP A 156 12.07 -5.93 7.21
CA ASP A 156 12.50 -7.32 7.31
C ASP A 156 13.49 -7.54 8.45
N ALA A 157 14.34 -6.56 8.76
CA ALA A 157 15.13 -6.56 9.99
C ALA A 157 14.24 -6.60 11.25
N CYS A 158 13.16 -5.81 11.28
CA CYS A 158 12.20 -5.85 12.39
C CYS A 158 11.47 -7.20 12.50
N ARG A 159 11.17 -7.85 11.37
CA ARG A 159 10.62 -9.21 11.34
C ARG A 159 11.62 -10.25 11.82
N ALA A 160 12.89 -10.16 11.38
CA ALA A 160 13.97 -11.03 11.84
C ALA A 160 14.13 -10.95 13.37
N ALA A 161 14.10 -9.75 13.95
CA ALA A 161 14.18 -9.53 15.40
C ALA A 161 13.06 -10.21 16.24
N ALA A 162 11.97 -10.64 15.60
CA ALA A 162 10.91 -11.40 16.24
C ALA A 162 11.17 -12.93 16.27
N VAL A 163 12.04 -13.45 15.39
CA VAL A 163 12.28 -14.90 15.20
C VAL A 163 12.98 -15.55 16.38
N SER A 164 14.07 -14.95 16.90
CA SER A 164 14.80 -15.49 18.05
C SER A 164 15.63 -14.42 18.77
N PRO A 165 16.12 -14.66 20.00
CA PRO A 165 17.05 -13.76 20.67
C PRO A 165 18.33 -13.50 19.88
N THR A 166 18.88 -14.50 19.18
CA THR A 166 20.07 -14.36 18.33
C THR A 166 19.80 -13.45 17.13
N PHE A 167 18.65 -13.64 16.46
CA PHE A 167 18.25 -12.74 15.38
C PHE A 167 17.98 -11.33 15.88
N ARG A 168 17.46 -11.16 17.10
CA ARG A 168 17.24 -9.84 17.70
C ARG A 168 18.54 -9.10 17.97
N ALA A 169 19.56 -9.79 18.50
CA ALA A 169 20.88 -9.20 18.69
C ALA A 169 21.47 -8.71 17.35
N ALA A 170 21.49 -9.59 16.34
CA ALA A 170 21.96 -9.26 15.00
C ALA A 170 21.15 -8.14 14.32
N ALA A 171 19.81 -8.16 14.41
CA ALA A 171 18.94 -7.18 13.78
C ALA A 171 18.94 -5.81 14.48
N ASP A 172 19.30 -5.75 15.77
CA ASP A 172 19.32 -4.51 16.55
C ASP A 172 20.72 -3.87 16.60
N CYS A 173 21.75 -4.53 16.06
CA CYS A 173 23.11 -4.01 16.03
C CYS A 173 23.25 -2.82 15.06
N ASP A 174 24.04 -1.81 15.44
CA ASP A 174 24.18 -0.60 14.62
C ASP A 174 24.75 -0.88 13.21
N ALA A 175 25.54 -1.95 13.02
CA ALA A 175 26.06 -2.35 11.71
C ALA A 175 24.97 -2.69 10.66
N VAL A 176 23.78 -3.10 11.12
CA VAL A 176 22.58 -3.23 10.27
C VAL A 176 22.01 -1.85 9.95
N TRP A 177 21.77 -1.02 10.97
CA TRP A 177 21.12 0.29 10.82
C TRP A 177 22.03 1.33 10.13
N ASP A 178 23.34 1.10 10.05
CA ASP A 178 24.33 1.76 9.18
C ASP A 178 24.01 1.68 7.67
N ARG A 179 23.15 0.74 7.26
CA ARG A 179 22.65 0.62 5.88
C ARG A 179 21.26 1.24 5.69
N PHE A 180 20.47 1.33 6.75
CA PHE A 180 19.08 1.79 6.70
C PHE A 180 18.93 3.28 6.98
N VAL A 181 19.83 3.88 7.76
CA VAL A 181 19.89 5.32 7.96
C VAL A 181 20.71 5.95 6.82
N PRO A 182 20.13 6.87 6.02
CA PRO A 182 20.88 7.61 5.01
C PRO A 182 22.11 8.30 5.61
N ARG A 183 23.23 8.31 4.89
CA ARG A 183 24.50 8.91 5.38
C ARG A 183 24.55 10.42 5.16
N ASP A 184 23.65 10.90 4.31
CA ASP A 184 23.51 12.21 3.70
C ASP A 184 22.26 12.94 4.22
N LEU A 185 21.88 12.71 5.49
CA LEU A 185 20.76 13.41 6.10
C LEU A 185 20.96 14.93 6.06
N PRO A 186 19.98 15.71 5.58
CA PRO A 186 20.06 17.17 5.58
C PRO A 186 20.11 17.72 7.01
N PRO A 187 20.67 18.94 7.22
CA PRO A 187 20.71 19.58 8.53
C PRO A 187 19.30 19.74 9.12
N LEU A 188 19.09 19.22 10.33
CA LEU A 188 17.84 19.31 11.07
C LEU A 188 17.78 20.59 11.91
N ALA A 189 16.58 21.02 12.27
CA ALA A 189 16.37 22.14 13.18
C ALA A 189 16.83 21.80 14.62
N ASP A 190 17.15 22.85 15.38
CA ASP A 190 17.59 22.72 16.78
C ASP A 190 16.52 22.01 17.64
N GLY A 191 16.96 20.97 18.36
CA GLY A 191 16.11 20.22 19.29
C GLY A 191 15.37 19.01 18.71
N GLU A 192 15.24 18.87 17.38
CA GLU A 192 14.52 17.76 16.73
C GLU A 192 15.04 16.36 17.14
N LEU A 193 16.36 16.26 17.38
CA LEU A 193 17.00 15.02 17.85
C LEU A 193 17.35 15.06 19.36
N SER A 194 16.67 15.86 20.18
CA SER A 194 16.89 15.91 21.64
C SER A 194 15.92 14.99 22.41
N PRO A 195 16.38 14.13 23.34
CA PRO A 195 17.78 13.79 23.62
C PRO A 195 18.38 12.94 22.48
N ALA A 196 19.71 13.01 22.32
CA ALA A 196 20.43 12.33 21.24
C ALA A 196 20.07 10.82 21.16
N PRO A 197 19.91 10.24 19.96
CA PRO A 197 19.60 8.82 19.82
C PRO A 197 20.70 7.94 20.43
N PRO A 198 20.36 6.94 21.26
CA PRO A 198 21.34 6.03 21.86
C PRO A 198 21.92 5.00 20.87
N SER A 199 21.32 4.86 19.68
CA SER A 199 21.74 3.94 18.61
C SER A 199 21.22 4.42 17.25
N LYS A 200 21.75 3.87 16.15
CA LYS A 200 21.25 4.15 14.78
C LYS A 200 19.86 3.58 14.56
N LYS A 201 19.51 2.46 15.21
CA LYS A 201 18.12 1.99 15.29
C LYS A 201 17.20 3.03 15.92
N ALA A 202 17.60 3.62 17.06
CA ALA A 202 16.81 4.64 17.73
C ALA A 202 16.74 5.98 16.96
N LEU A 203 17.72 6.27 16.11
CA LEU A 203 17.67 7.38 15.15
C LEU A 203 16.66 7.08 14.04
N PHE A 204 16.76 5.92 13.38
CA PHE A 204 15.82 5.51 12.33
C PHE A 204 14.38 5.55 12.82
N MET A 205 14.08 4.89 13.95
CA MET A 205 12.72 4.80 14.47
C MET A 205 12.13 6.19 14.72
N ARG A 206 12.91 7.11 15.29
CA ARG A 206 12.48 8.49 15.51
C ARG A 206 12.19 9.26 14.22
N LEU A 207 13.02 9.06 13.19
CA LEU A 207 12.81 9.66 11.86
C LEU A 207 11.65 8.98 11.11
N ALA A 208 11.24 7.76 11.48
CA ALA A 208 10.13 7.03 10.87
C ALA A 208 8.80 7.18 11.64
N ASP A 209 8.83 7.58 12.92
CA ASP A 209 7.66 7.79 13.76
C ASP A 209 6.97 9.15 13.46
N GLY A 210 7.66 10.11 12.86
CA GLY A 210 7.03 11.37 12.42
C GLY A 210 7.99 12.38 11.77
N PRO A 211 7.46 13.46 11.17
CA PRO A 211 8.25 14.49 10.50
C PRO A 211 9.06 15.33 11.48
N VAL A 212 10.36 15.49 11.19
CA VAL A 212 11.28 16.45 11.83
C VAL A 212 11.51 17.66 10.93
N LEU A 213 11.66 18.87 11.49
CA LEU A 213 11.97 20.06 10.70
C LEU A 213 13.44 20.07 10.25
N LEU A 214 13.68 20.56 9.04
CA LEU A 214 15.01 20.91 8.57
C LEU A 214 15.43 22.27 9.13
N ALA A 215 16.73 22.59 9.05
CA ALA A 215 17.30 23.83 9.57
C ALA A 215 16.74 25.12 8.91
N ASP A 216 16.00 25.01 7.79
CA ASP A 216 15.27 26.12 7.18
C ASP A 216 13.97 26.49 7.93
N GLY A 217 13.42 25.58 8.74
CA GLY A 217 12.10 25.69 9.37
C GLY A 217 10.92 25.66 8.39
N LEU A 218 11.17 25.49 7.09
CA LEU A 218 10.20 25.55 5.99
C LEU A 218 9.98 24.18 5.32
N THR A 219 10.88 23.24 5.55
CA THR A 219 10.83 21.87 5.05
C THR A 219 10.83 20.92 6.25
N SER A 220 10.05 19.84 6.18
CA SER A 220 10.16 18.72 7.12
C SER A 220 10.50 17.44 6.38
N MET A 221 11.10 16.48 7.08
CA MET A 221 11.56 15.21 6.55
C MET A 221 11.21 14.08 7.51
N TRP A 222 10.96 12.89 6.96
CA TRP A 222 10.88 11.62 7.69
C TRP A 222 11.45 10.50 6.81
N LEU A 223 11.65 9.31 7.38
CA LEU A 223 11.98 8.11 6.61
C LEU A 223 10.70 7.28 6.43
N ASP A 224 10.49 6.72 5.24
CA ASP A 224 9.47 5.69 5.08
C ASP A 224 9.85 4.47 5.94
N ARG A 225 8.89 4.03 6.76
CA ARG A 225 9.12 3.01 7.79
C ARG A 225 9.42 1.62 7.23
N GLU A 226 9.03 1.35 5.98
CA GLU A 226 9.20 0.03 5.35
C GLU A 226 10.52 -0.05 4.60
N THR A 227 10.89 1.02 3.88
CA THR A 227 12.01 1.07 2.92
C THR A 227 13.21 1.87 3.41
N GLY A 228 13.03 2.85 4.30
CA GLY A 228 14.06 3.82 4.69
C GLY A 228 14.26 4.98 3.71
N ILE A 229 13.41 5.11 2.69
CA ILE A 229 13.47 6.20 1.70
C ILE A 229 13.15 7.56 2.36
N LYS A 230 13.95 8.59 2.05
CA LYS A 230 13.77 9.97 2.53
C LYS A 230 12.48 10.55 1.95
N CYS A 231 11.53 10.90 2.82
CA CYS A 231 10.28 11.58 2.48
C CYS A 231 10.31 13.02 2.99
N TYR A 232 9.59 13.92 2.31
CA TYR A 232 9.64 15.36 2.56
C TYR A 232 8.26 16.02 2.56
N MET A 233 8.13 17.12 3.29
CA MET A 233 7.04 18.07 3.11
C MET A 233 7.58 19.50 2.99
N LEU A 234 7.24 20.15 1.87
CA LEU A 234 7.49 21.57 1.64
C LEU A 234 6.32 22.36 2.22
N SER A 235 6.54 23.18 3.25
CA SER A 235 5.48 24.05 3.80
C SER A 235 4.94 25.03 2.75
N ALA A 236 3.74 25.55 2.96
CA ALA A 236 3.16 26.60 2.11
C ALA A 236 4.09 27.83 1.98
N ARG A 237 4.90 28.13 3.00
CA ARG A 237 5.92 29.20 2.99
C ARG A 237 7.14 28.90 2.11
N SER A 238 7.43 27.62 1.84
CA SER A 238 8.44 27.17 0.89
C SER A 238 7.95 27.19 -0.57
N LEU A 239 6.63 27.30 -0.79
CA LEU A 239 6.03 27.28 -2.12
C LEU A 239 6.02 28.67 -2.79
N CYS A 240 6.24 28.68 -4.10
CA CYS A 240 5.97 29.85 -4.93
C CYS A 240 4.47 29.88 -5.27
N ILE A 241 3.72 30.70 -4.53
CA ILE A 241 2.28 30.94 -4.73
C ILE A 241 2.12 32.27 -5.47
N ILE A 242 1.51 32.25 -6.66
CA ILE A 242 1.28 33.50 -7.41
C ILE A 242 0.32 34.40 -6.65
N TRP A 243 0.79 35.63 -6.41
CA TRP A 243 0.19 36.63 -5.54
C TRP A 243 0.06 36.23 -4.05
N GLY A 244 0.81 35.24 -3.56
CA GLY A 244 0.78 34.80 -2.16
C GLY A 244 1.00 35.93 -1.14
N ASP A 245 1.83 36.91 -1.48
CA ASP A 245 2.10 38.09 -0.64
C ASP A 245 1.16 39.28 -0.91
N THR A 246 0.08 39.08 -1.66
CA THR A 246 -0.94 40.11 -1.96
C THR A 246 -2.18 39.89 -1.08
N PRO A 247 -2.38 40.66 0.01
CA PRO A 247 -3.40 40.37 1.03
C PRO A 247 -4.86 40.42 0.56
N GLN A 248 -5.11 40.95 -0.63
CA GLN A 248 -6.41 40.94 -1.31
C GLN A 248 -6.77 39.53 -1.80
N TYR A 249 -5.76 38.74 -2.17
CA TYR A 249 -5.91 37.46 -2.87
C TYR A 249 -5.58 36.26 -1.98
N TRP A 250 -4.58 36.39 -1.12
CA TRP A 250 -4.13 35.36 -0.18
C TRP A 250 -4.02 35.91 1.24
N ARG A 251 -4.07 35.02 2.23
CA ARG A 251 -3.82 35.32 3.64
C ARG A 251 -2.95 34.20 4.21
N TRP A 252 -1.82 34.58 4.81
CA TRP A 252 -1.06 33.67 5.66
C TRP A 252 -1.78 33.54 7.00
N ILE A 253 -2.06 32.30 7.42
CA ILE A 253 -2.80 31.98 8.66
C ILE A 253 -1.95 31.10 9.58
N PRO A 254 -2.04 31.27 10.91
CA PRO A 254 -1.38 30.36 11.83
C PRO A 254 -2.04 28.97 11.77
N LEU A 255 -1.24 27.91 11.82
CA LEU A 255 -1.72 26.53 11.93
C LEU A 255 -1.49 26.01 13.35
N THR A 256 -2.53 25.49 13.99
CA THR A 256 -2.45 24.88 15.34
C THR A 256 -2.30 23.35 15.30
N ASP A 257 -2.47 22.78 14.11
CA ASP A 257 -2.57 21.37 13.77
C ASP A 257 -1.49 20.96 12.74
N SER A 258 -0.38 21.71 12.71
CA SER A 258 0.78 21.46 11.84
C SER A 258 2.08 21.64 12.60
N ARG A 259 3.16 21.04 12.09
CA ARG A 259 4.54 21.34 12.51
C ARG A 259 5.01 22.70 11.98
N PHE A 260 4.43 23.18 10.89
CA PHE A 260 4.70 24.50 10.36
C PHE A 260 3.82 25.55 11.04
N THR A 261 4.38 26.73 11.30
CA THR A 261 3.68 27.82 11.99
C THR A 261 2.56 28.44 11.16
N GLU A 262 2.67 28.42 9.83
CA GLU A 262 1.76 29.10 8.91
C GLU A 262 1.35 28.26 7.70
N GLY A 263 0.12 28.46 7.24
CA GLY A 263 -0.43 27.97 5.97
C GLY A 263 -0.94 29.12 5.10
N ALA A 264 -1.23 28.83 3.83
CA ALA A 264 -1.72 29.83 2.87
C ALA A 264 -3.22 29.65 2.58
N GLU A 265 -4.05 30.61 2.99
CA GLU A 265 -5.47 30.65 2.68
C GLU A 265 -5.76 31.53 1.46
N LEU A 266 -6.46 30.96 0.48
CA LEU A 266 -6.93 31.64 -0.70
C LEU A 266 -8.19 32.46 -0.40
N ARG A 267 -8.10 33.79 -0.48
CA ARG A 267 -9.24 34.70 -0.24
C ARG A 267 -10.17 34.83 -1.44
N ALA A 268 -9.61 35.08 -2.62
CA ALA A 268 -10.31 35.17 -3.90
C ALA A 268 -9.30 35.37 -5.04
N VAL A 269 -9.22 34.47 -6.03
CA VAL A 269 -8.46 34.71 -7.29
C VAL A 269 -9.21 34.15 -8.49
N CYS A 270 -8.90 34.64 -9.69
CA CYS A 270 -9.28 34.00 -10.96
C CYS A 270 -8.14 33.19 -11.61
N TRP A 271 -6.90 33.38 -11.16
CA TRP A 271 -5.68 32.67 -11.59
C TRP A 271 -5.11 31.92 -10.39
N LEU A 272 -5.14 30.59 -10.42
CA LEU A 272 -4.48 29.76 -9.40
C LEU A 272 -3.16 29.24 -9.95
N GLU A 273 -2.09 29.41 -9.20
CA GLU A 273 -0.80 28.84 -9.55
C GLU A 273 0.06 28.69 -8.29
N ILE A 274 0.33 27.44 -7.94
CA ILE A 274 1.18 27.04 -6.82
C ILE A 274 2.30 26.18 -7.40
N ARG A 275 3.55 26.49 -7.06
CA ARG A 275 4.73 25.73 -7.50
C ARG A 275 5.59 25.34 -6.29
N GLY A 276 6.03 24.09 -6.26
CA GLY A 276 7.02 23.57 -5.32
C GLY A 276 8.27 23.11 -6.08
N LYS A 277 9.42 23.12 -5.40
CA LYS A 277 10.70 22.66 -5.93
C LYS A 277 11.46 21.92 -4.85
N ILE A 278 12.09 20.80 -5.20
CA ILE A 278 13.03 20.09 -4.32
C ILE A 278 14.27 19.65 -5.12
N PRO A 279 15.50 19.92 -4.66
CA PRO A 279 16.71 19.41 -5.31
C PRO A 279 16.75 17.88 -5.33
N CYS A 280 17.18 17.29 -6.45
CA CYS A 280 17.23 15.82 -6.57
C CYS A 280 18.20 15.19 -5.56
N ASN A 281 19.29 15.89 -5.20
CA ASN A 281 20.25 15.42 -4.19
C ASN A 281 19.69 15.31 -2.76
N MET A 282 18.51 15.88 -2.47
CA MET A 282 17.82 15.64 -1.20
C MET A 282 17.08 14.30 -1.19
N LEU A 283 16.69 13.78 -2.35
CA LEU A 283 15.96 12.51 -2.45
C LEU A 283 16.89 11.31 -2.22
N SER A 284 16.32 10.17 -1.85
CA SER A 284 17.01 8.87 -2.01
C SER A 284 17.05 8.51 -3.49
N GLN A 285 18.20 8.06 -3.96
CA GLN A 285 18.46 7.64 -5.34
C GLN A 285 17.73 6.34 -5.71
N ASN A 286 17.59 6.08 -7.01
CA ASN A 286 16.95 4.91 -7.60
C ASN A 286 15.61 4.53 -6.92
N SER A 287 14.79 5.55 -6.63
CA SER A 287 13.61 5.44 -5.77
C SER A 287 12.39 6.06 -6.45
N GLY A 288 11.25 5.36 -6.39
CA GLY A 288 9.96 5.90 -6.83
C GLY A 288 9.34 6.83 -5.80
N TYR A 289 8.75 7.93 -6.26
CA TYR A 289 8.06 8.92 -5.44
C TYR A 289 6.65 9.22 -5.95
N ALA A 290 5.78 9.57 -5.02
CA ALA A 290 4.46 10.13 -5.28
C ALA A 290 4.31 11.48 -4.55
N VAL A 291 3.75 12.46 -5.25
CA VAL A 291 3.66 13.86 -4.81
C VAL A 291 2.22 14.22 -4.50
N TYR A 292 1.99 14.82 -3.33
CA TYR A 292 0.65 15.17 -2.85
C TYR A 292 0.61 16.64 -2.39
N VAL A 293 -0.45 17.38 -2.75
CA VAL A 293 -0.76 18.63 -2.04
C VAL A 293 -1.62 18.31 -0.83
N VAL A 294 -1.29 18.90 0.32
CA VAL A 294 -2.06 18.77 1.56
C VAL A 294 -2.76 20.08 1.87
N PHE A 295 -4.08 20.02 1.98
CA PHE A 295 -4.93 21.21 2.05
C PHE A 295 -6.24 20.98 2.83
N LYS A 296 -6.92 22.07 3.19
CA LYS A 296 -8.27 22.12 3.75
C LYS A 296 -9.13 23.07 2.94
N MET A 297 -10.44 22.94 3.09
CA MET A 297 -11.41 23.90 2.57
C MET A 297 -12.04 24.68 3.72
N SER A 298 -12.16 25.99 3.59
CA SER A 298 -12.97 26.81 4.49
C SER A 298 -14.47 26.68 4.19
N ASP A 299 -15.32 26.98 5.16
CA ASP A 299 -16.78 26.93 4.99
C ASP A 299 -17.31 27.86 3.87
N GLU A 300 -16.53 28.87 3.48
CA GLU A 300 -16.82 29.80 2.39
C GLU A 300 -16.15 29.42 1.06
N SER A 301 -15.69 28.17 0.89
CA SER A 301 -15.04 27.72 -0.33
C SER A 301 -16.00 27.67 -1.54
N TYR A 302 -15.48 28.02 -2.71
CA TYR A 302 -16.16 27.84 -3.99
C TYR A 302 -15.19 27.93 -5.16
N GLY A 303 -15.63 27.45 -6.34
CA GLY A 303 -14.95 27.71 -7.62
C GLY A 303 -13.75 26.81 -7.90
N LEU A 304 -13.49 25.83 -7.05
CA LEU A 304 -12.42 24.83 -7.20
C LEU A 304 -12.93 23.50 -7.81
N GLN A 305 -14.24 23.38 -7.97
CA GLN A 305 -14.92 22.24 -8.61
C GLN A 305 -14.83 22.24 -10.14
N TYR A 306 -14.68 23.43 -10.76
CA TYR A 306 -14.59 23.61 -12.21
C TYR A 306 -14.10 25.02 -12.62
N PRO A 307 -13.20 25.16 -13.62
CA PRO A 307 -12.53 24.09 -14.33
C PRO A 307 -11.60 23.30 -13.41
N LEU A 308 -11.19 22.14 -13.91
CA LEU A 308 -10.25 21.28 -13.21
C LEU A 308 -8.87 21.94 -13.17
N GLN A 309 -8.11 21.62 -12.13
CA GLN A 309 -6.75 22.09 -11.97
C GLN A 309 -5.79 21.16 -12.74
N GLU A 310 -4.83 21.72 -13.46
CA GLU A 310 -3.72 20.98 -14.05
C GLU A 310 -2.64 20.79 -12.98
N ALA A 311 -2.42 19.54 -12.57
CA ALA A 311 -1.27 19.16 -11.77
C ALA A 311 -0.16 18.64 -12.69
N SER A 312 1.09 18.99 -12.42
CA SER A 312 2.23 18.37 -13.08
C SER A 312 3.48 18.27 -12.20
N VAL A 313 4.26 17.22 -12.45
CA VAL A 313 5.58 16.99 -11.87
C VAL A 313 6.57 16.87 -13.02
N THR A 314 7.71 17.56 -12.92
CA THR A 314 8.77 17.59 -13.93
C THR A 314 10.11 17.28 -13.28
N ILE A 315 10.86 16.35 -13.86
CA ILE A 315 12.23 15.98 -13.48
C ILE A 315 13.05 15.82 -14.75
N GLY A 316 14.18 16.54 -14.86
CA GLY A 316 14.91 16.66 -16.12
C GLY A 316 14.01 17.11 -17.28
N GLU A 317 14.01 16.34 -18.37
CA GLU A 317 13.12 16.54 -19.53
C GLU A 317 11.74 15.86 -19.37
N SER A 318 11.59 14.97 -18.38
CA SER A 318 10.37 14.18 -18.14
C SER A 318 9.32 15.02 -17.41
N ARG A 319 8.15 15.22 -18.03
CA ARG A 319 6.99 15.87 -17.43
C ARG A 319 5.77 14.97 -17.44
N ILE A 320 5.21 14.71 -16.26
CA ILE A 320 3.91 14.07 -16.06
C ILE A 320 2.89 15.15 -15.71
N SER A 321 1.72 15.13 -16.35
CA SER A 321 0.60 16.01 -16.03
C SER A 321 -0.72 15.26 -15.96
N ARG A 322 -1.66 15.78 -15.15
CA ARG A 322 -3.00 15.20 -14.95
C ARG A 322 -4.01 16.28 -14.56
N GLN A 323 -5.29 15.98 -14.73
CA GLN A 323 -6.39 16.83 -14.29
C GLN A 323 -6.85 16.38 -12.89
N VAL A 324 -6.96 17.32 -11.97
CA VAL A 324 -7.39 17.08 -10.58
C VAL A 324 -8.55 18.01 -10.23
N CYS A 325 -9.42 17.57 -9.31
CA CYS A 325 -10.52 18.38 -8.80
C CYS A 325 -10.36 18.57 -7.29
N LEU A 326 -9.96 19.75 -6.83
CA LEU A 326 -9.72 20.00 -5.40
C LEU A 326 -11.01 20.05 -4.57
N ASP A 327 -12.16 20.39 -5.17
CA ASP A 327 -13.48 20.51 -4.53
C ASP A 327 -14.50 19.53 -5.13
N GLY A 328 -14.09 18.28 -5.24
CA GLY A 328 -14.94 17.17 -5.68
C GLY A 328 -14.95 16.05 -4.65
N TYR A 329 -16.10 15.43 -4.47
CA TYR A 329 -16.27 14.23 -3.64
C TYR A 329 -16.49 13.04 -4.57
N GLN A 330 -15.80 11.93 -4.32
CA GLN A 330 -16.27 10.63 -4.80
C GLN A 330 -17.47 10.25 -3.95
N ASN A 331 -18.66 10.22 -4.54
CA ASN A 331 -19.80 9.50 -3.96
C ASN A 331 -19.54 8.01 -4.11
N GLU A 332 -18.91 7.39 -3.11
CA GLU A 332 -19.00 5.95 -2.90
C GLU A 332 -20.27 5.69 -2.08
N GLY A 333 -21.41 5.67 -2.77
CA GLY A 333 -22.72 5.50 -2.16
C GLY A 333 -23.84 6.15 -2.97
N GLU A 334 -24.76 5.30 -3.42
CA GLU A 334 -26.15 5.61 -3.77
C GLU A 334 -26.37 6.80 -4.72
N ASP A 335 -26.47 6.47 -6.01
CA ASP A 335 -27.45 7.11 -6.89
C ASP A 335 -28.86 6.78 -6.36
N ASP A 336 -29.26 7.45 -5.28
CA ASP A 336 -30.67 7.65 -4.96
C ASP A 336 -31.28 8.45 -6.11
N GLU A 337 -31.76 7.74 -7.13
CA GLU A 337 -32.85 8.20 -7.98
C GLU A 337 -34.10 8.36 -7.10
N GLU A 338 -34.11 9.44 -6.30
CA GLU A 338 -35.23 9.88 -5.50
C GLU A 338 -36.35 10.31 -6.46
N GLU A 339 -37.13 9.34 -6.95
CA GLU A 339 -38.35 9.55 -7.73
C GLU A 339 -39.31 10.41 -6.91
N VAL A 340 -39.27 11.72 -7.14
CA VAL A 340 -40.08 12.70 -6.41
C VAL A 340 -41.57 12.40 -6.64
N PRO A 341 -42.34 11.97 -5.62
CA PRO A 341 -43.77 11.75 -5.79
C PRO A 341 -44.46 13.09 -6.05
N GLN A 342 -45.30 13.15 -7.09
CA GLN A 342 -45.76 14.40 -7.71
C GLN A 342 -46.72 15.27 -6.87
N ASN A 343 -46.86 15.01 -5.56
CA ASN A 343 -48.02 15.41 -4.76
C ASN A 343 -47.72 15.90 -3.33
N HIS A 344 -46.56 16.55 -3.10
CA HIS A 344 -46.38 17.42 -1.92
C HIS A 344 -45.90 18.83 -2.27
N ARG A 345 -46.84 19.79 -2.21
CA ARG A 345 -46.60 21.20 -2.53
C ARG A 345 -46.73 22.08 -1.28
N SER A 346 -45.61 22.69 -0.89
CA SER A 346 -45.50 23.86 -0.01
C SER A 346 -45.77 23.70 1.50
N LEU A 347 -44.69 23.57 2.27
CA LEU A 347 -44.42 24.51 3.36
C LEU A 347 -43.05 25.15 3.15
N ARG A 348 -42.96 26.48 3.29
CA ARG A 348 -41.76 27.25 2.92
C ARG A 348 -40.72 27.22 4.04
N VAL A 349 -39.62 26.51 3.81
CA VAL A 349 -38.32 26.78 4.47
C VAL A 349 -37.44 27.54 3.45
N PRO A 350 -36.68 28.59 3.84
CA PRO A 350 -35.83 29.31 2.89
C PRO A 350 -34.78 28.38 2.28
N ALA A 351 -34.85 28.16 0.96
CA ALA A 351 -33.94 27.30 0.20
C ALA A 351 -32.58 27.97 -0.05
N THR A 352 -31.96 28.50 1.01
CA THR A 352 -30.67 29.18 0.98
C THR A 352 -29.72 28.55 2.00
N ARG A 353 -29.10 27.41 1.62
CA ARG A 353 -27.67 27.08 1.87
C ARG A 353 -27.25 25.67 1.40
N LEU A 354 -28.11 24.64 1.44
CA LEU A 354 -27.72 23.29 0.96
C LEU A 354 -28.00 23.01 -0.53
N GLY A 355 -29.03 23.62 -1.12
CA GLY A 355 -29.53 23.24 -2.46
C GLY A 355 -28.69 23.67 -3.69
N LEU A 356 -27.63 24.47 -3.51
CA LEU A 356 -26.86 25.05 -4.63
C LEU A 356 -25.62 24.23 -5.04
N ARG A 357 -25.25 23.19 -4.29
CA ARG A 357 -24.17 22.26 -4.69
C ARG A 357 -24.56 21.33 -5.86
N ARG A 358 -25.85 21.00 -6.02
CA ARG A 358 -26.38 20.19 -7.14
C ARG A 358 -26.53 20.98 -8.46
N ARG A 359 -25.43 21.52 -9.00
CA ARG A 359 -25.38 21.93 -10.42
C ARG A 359 -24.28 21.19 -11.18
N ASN A 360 -24.68 20.03 -11.68
CA ASN A 360 -24.03 19.25 -12.73
C ASN A 360 -23.27 20.13 -13.73
N ARG A 361 -21.93 20.00 -13.73
CA ARG A 361 -21.14 20.03 -14.95
C ARG A 361 -20.43 18.70 -15.03
N ARG A 362 -20.92 17.83 -15.91
CA ARG A 362 -20.30 16.53 -16.19
C ARG A 362 -18.83 16.77 -16.56
N VAL A 363 -17.92 16.05 -15.92
CA VAL A 363 -16.55 15.92 -16.41
C VAL A 363 -16.62 15.52 -17.89
N PRO A 364 -15.84 16.15 -18.78
CA PRO A 364 -15.85 15.78 -20.20
C PRO A 364 -15.56 14.27 -20.34
N HIS A 365 -16.37 13.56 -21.12
CA HIS A 365 -16.22 12.11 -21.26
C HIS A 365 -14.83 11.78 -21.82
N GLY A 366 -14.10 10.88 -21.16
CA GLY A 366 -12.71 10.53 -21.50
C GLY A 366 -11.63 11.27 -20.71
N VAL A 367 -11.95 12.23 -19.84
CA VAL A 367 -10.98 12.82 -18.91
C VAL A 367 -10.96 12.03 -17.59
N VAL A 368 -9.83 11.39 -17.28
CA VAL A 368 -9.58 10.83 -15.95
C VAL A 368 -9.35 12.01 -14.98
N VAL A 369 -10.13 12.06 -13.91
CA VAL A 369 -10.07 13.12 -12.89
C VAL A 369 -9.81 12.49 -11.54
N HIS A 370 -8.78 12.99 -10.86
CA HIS A 370 -8.46 12.58 -9.51
C HIS A 370 -9.19 13.46 -8.50
N PHE A 371 -9.62 12.85 -7.40
CA PHE A 371 -10.32 13.47 -6.28
C PHE A 371 -9.47 13.36 -5.00
N PRO A 372 -9.62 14.31 -4.05
CA PRO A 372 -8.81 14.32 -2.84
C PRO A 372 -9.33 13.29 -1.84
N LYS A 373 -8.41 12.70 -1.07
CA LYS A 373 -8.72 11.79 0.03
C LYS A 373 -8.64 12.53 1.35
N LYS A 374 -9.55 12.23 2.27
CA LYS A 374 -9.48 12.76 3.64
C LYS A 374 -8.52 11.93 4.47
N ARG A 375 -7.69 12.60 5.27
CA ARG A 375 -6.74 12.02 6.22
C ARG A 375 -7.32 11.99 7.64
N ASP A 376 -6.73 11.17 8.50
CA ASP A 376 -7.11 11.03 9.91
C ASP A 376 -6.84 12.31 10.73
N ASP A 377 -5.84 13.11 10.32
CA ASP A 377 -5.54 14.45 10.85
C ASP A 377 -6.57 15.54 10.43
N GLY A 378 -7.57 15.16 9.62
CA GLY A 378 -8.62 16.03 9.11
C GLY A 378 -8.21 16.92 7.93
N TRP A 379 -6.97 16.86 7.45
CA TRP A 379 -6.57 17.45 6.18
C TRP A 379 -7.05 16.60 4.98
N MET A 380 -7.05 17.19 3.80
CA MET A 380 -7.25 16.52 2.52
C MET A 380 -5.91 16.38 1.81
N GLU A 381 -5.67 15.28 1.12
CA GLU A 381 -4.54 15.10 0.22
C GLU A 381 -4.98 14.80 -1.22
N MET A 382 -4.25 15.33 -2.19
CA MET A 382 -4.47 15.10 -3.62
C MET A 382 -3.17 14.74 -4.32
N GLU A 383 -3.13 13.60 -5.01
CA GLU A 383 -1.95 13.16 -5.78
C GLU A 383 -1.76 14.00 -7.05
N LEU A 384 -0.70 14.80 -7.06
CA LEU A 384 -0.31 15.66 -8.19
C LEU A 384 0.41 14.88 -9.30
N GLY A 385 1.12 13.81 -8.94
CA GLY A 385 1.90 13.00 -9.87
C GLY A 385 2.84 12.03 -9.17
N GLN A 386 3.57 11.27 -9.97
CA GLN A 386 4.58 10.31 -9.54
C GLN A 386 5.83 10.51 -10.41
N PHE A 387 7.01 10.17 -9.90
CA PHE A 387 8.27 10.20 -10.64
C PHE A 387 9.24 9.19 -10.03
N ASN A 388 10.32 8.87 -10.74
CA ASN A 388 11.44 8.12 -10.18
C ASN A 388 12.64 9.07 -10.08
N SER A 389 13.43 8.97 -9.01
CA SER A 389 14.75 9.59 -8.94
C SER A 389 15.78 8.58 -9.39
N GLU A 390 16.64 8.95 -10.32
CA GLU A 390 17.69 8.10 -10.90
C GLU A 390 19.10 8.50 -10.40
N ASP A 391 20.07 7.60 -10.55
CA ASP A 391 21.46 7.88 -10.15
C ASP A 391 22.12 8.92 -11.07
N GLY A 392 22.66 9.98 -10.47
CA GLY A 392 23.36 11.05 -11.21
C GLY A 392 22.46 12.16 -11.77
N GLU A 393 21.19 12.23 -11.38
CA GLU A 393 20.32 13.37 -11.70
C GLU A 393 20.72 14.65 -10.94
N ASP A 394 21.66 15.40 -11.50
CA ASP A 394 21.96 16.77 -11.08
C ASP A 394 20.82 17.71 -11.53
N GLY A 395 19.85 17.98 -10.64
CA GLY A 395 18.70 18.82 -10.98
C GLY A 395 17.74 19.14 -9.82
N GLU A 396 16.55 19.59 -10.20
CA GLU A 396 15.43 19.88 -9.30
C GLU A 396 14.15 19.22 -9.81
N VAL A 397 13.37 18.64 -8.90
CA VAL A 397 12.00 18.20 -9.19
C VAL A 397 11.09 19.41 -9.06
N SER A 398 10.47 19.83 -10.17
CA SER A 398 9.52 20.93 -10.23
C SER A 398 8.08 20.41 -10.19
N ILE A 399 7.33 20.87 -9.20
CA ILE A 399 5.95 20.48 -8.94
C ILE A 399 5.05 21.70 -9.16
N SER A 400 3.90 21.53 -9.81
CA SER A 400 2.95 22.63 -9.99
C SER A 400 1.49 22.18 -9.98
N LEU A 401 0.64 23.06 -9.46
CA LEU A 401 -0.81 22.95 -9.44
C LEU A 401 -1.40 24.27 -9.95
N MET A 402 -2.09 24.23 -11.09
CA MET A 402 -2.46 25.42 -11.86
C MET A 402 -3.92 25.42 -12.32
N GLU A 403 -4.54 26.60 -12.32
CA GLU A 403 -5.82 26.85 -12.98
C GLU A 403 -5.87 28.31 -13.45
N THR A 404 -5.29 28.54 -14.63
CA THR A 404 -5.02 29.88 -15.18
C THR A 404 -5.90 30.23 -16.38
N ARG A 405 -6.47 29.23 -17.05
CA ARG A 405 -7.17 29.38 -18.34
C ARG A 405 -8.67 29.68 -18.24
N GLY A 406 -9.32 29.32 -17.13
CA GLY A 406 -10.78 29.42 -16.99
C GLY A 406 -11.30 30.80 -16.58
N GLY A 407 -10.47 31.62 -15.93
CA GLY A 407 -10.89 32.93 -15.39
C GLY A 407 -11.92 32.87 -14.24
N ASN A 408 -12.28 31.67 -13.77
CA ASN A 408 -13.26 31.49 -12.70
C ASN A 408 -12.69 31.94 -11.35
N TRP A 409 -13.44 32.82 -10.68
CA TRP A 409 -13.16 33.19 -9.29
C TRP A 409 -13.36 32.00 -8.36
N LYS A 410 -12.41 31.85 -7.44
CA LYS A 410 -12.31 30.74 -6.48
C LYS A 410 -11.80 31.23 -5.13
N LYS A 411 -12.24 30.59 -4.06
CA LYS A 411 -11.96 30.96 -2.65
C LYS A 411 -11.86 29.71 -1.77
N GLY A 412 -11.17 29.84 -0.65
CA GLY A 412 -11.31 28.97 0.52
C GLY A 412 -10.37 27.77 0.57
N LEU A 413 -9.46 27.64 -0.40
CA LEU A 413 -8.35 26.69 -0.33
C LEU A 413 -7.38 27.12 0.79
N ILE A 414 -7.12 26.25 1.77
CA ILE A 414 -6.10 26.42 2.80
C ILE A 414 -5.00 25.41 2.53
N VAL A 415 -3.83 25.87 2.10
CA VAL A 415 -2.69 25.00 1.76
C VAL A 415 -1.77 24.86 2.96
N GLN A 416 -1.47 23.62 3.36
CA GLN A 416 -0.45 23.30 4.36
C GLN A 416 0.93 23.20 3.70
N GLY A 417 0.98 22.53 2.54
CA GLY A 417 2.23 22.25 1.84
C GLY A 417 2.08 21.18 0.76
N ILE A 418 3.23 20.68 0.28
CA ILE A 418 3.34 19.58 -0.67
C ILE A 418 4.18 18.46 -0.03
N GLU A 419 3.61 17.28 0.12
CA GLU A 419 4.32 16.05 0.54
C GLU A 419 4.93 15.34 -0.68
N ILE A 420 6.16 14.86 -0.54
CA ILE A 420 6.86 13.96 -1.48
C ILE A 420 7.15 12.68 -0.70
N ARG A 421 6.47 11.59 -1.07
CA ARG A 421 6.48 10.32 -0.34
C ARG A 421 7.07 9.20 -1.18
N ALA A 422 7.74 8.24 -0.55
CA ALA A 422 8.14 7.00 -1.19
C ALA A 422 6.92 6.31 -1.82
N LYS A 423 7.06 5.88 -3.08
CA LYS A 423 6.05 5.08 -3.76
C LYS A 423 6.18 3.62 -3.30
N LYS A 424 5.05 3.03 -2.89
CA LYS A 424 4.91 1.61 -2.54
C LYS A 424 4.49 0.80 -3.77
#